data_AF-A0A7T7KML0-F1
#
_entry.id   AF-A0A7T7KML0-F1
#
_cell.length_a   1.000
_cell.length_b   1.000
_cell.length_c   1.000
_cell.angle_alpha   90.00
_cell.angle_beta   90.00
_cell.angle_gamma   90.00
#
_symmetry.space_group_name_H-M   'P 1'
#
loop_
_entity.id
_entity.type
_entity.pdbx_description
1 polymer ?
#
loop_
_entity_poly.entity_id
_entity_poly.type
_entity_poly.pdbx_seq_one_letter_code
_entity_poly.pdbx_strand_id
1 'polypeptide(L)'
;MPLRGLLCFLALATAGGASAEDGRLAKARDMILSLYPESCDADLAADFEGLEDVAYDVLWQEKDWDGAPIKREGTLFEINCYLAAYNIVVAYVFAPNEDAAEAMLPVSFAVPAFTLDYADDDIDQTKLAAPPKVNGFSAETLLVNPSFDPETNTITSFAKWRGLGDDYSSGKWTLENGRFVLKHFVIDPIYEANLEDPSEELIETNFVLYDAAGN
;
A
#
# COMPACT_ATOMS: atom_id res chain seq x y z
N MET A 1 2.03 -5.95 71.84
CA MET A 1 2.02 -5.12 70.62
C MET A 1 3.32 -5.35 69.87
N PRO A 2 3.27 -5.92 68.66
CA PRO A 2 4.18 -5.46 67.61
C PRO A 2 3.41 -5.08 66.34
N LEU A 3 3.72 -3.89 65.84
CA LEU A 3 3.17 -3.31 64.63
C LEU A 3 3.92 -3.92 63.43
N ARG A 4 3.24 -4.78 62.65
CA ARG A 4 3.76 -5.30 61.38
C ARG A 4 3.46 -4.28 60.29
N GLY A 5 4.51 -3.59 59.83
CA GLY A 5 4.43 -2.68 58.68
C GLY A 5 4.12 -3.45 57.41
N LEU A 6 3.03 -3.07 56.76
CA LEU A 6 2.63 -3.57 55.45
C LEU A 6 3.25 -2.63 54.40
N LEU A 7 4.30 -3.07 53.71
CA LEU A 7 4.77 -2.40 52.49
C LEU A 7 3.79 -2.73 51.37
N CYS A 8 3.00 -1.74 50.96
CA CYS A 8 2.28 -1.76 49.69
C CYS A 8 3.27 -1.47 48.56
N PHE A 9 3.59 -2.49 47.76
CA PHE A 9 4.13 -2.27 46.41
C PHE A 9 2.98 -1.75 45.53
N LEU A 10 3.04 -0.47 45.14
CA LEU A 10 2.25 0.02 44.01
C LEU A 10 2.91 -0.51 42.74
N ALA A 11 2.26 -1.46 42.08
CA ALA A 11 2.53 -1.76 40.68
C ALA A 11 1.99 -0.58 39.84
N LEU A 12 2.89 0.20 39.23
CA LEU A 12 2.50 1.13 38.18
C LEU A 12 2.11 0.31 36.94
N ALA A 13 0.82 0.27 36.64
CA ALA A 13 0.34 -0.23 35.35
C ALA A 13 0.68 0.82 34.27
N THR A 14 1.54 0.45 33.33
CA THR A 14 1.86 1.24 32.12
C THR A 14 0.69 1.14 31.13
N ALA A 15 -0.33 1.98 31.28
CA ALA A 15 -1.50 2.02 30.40
C ALA A 15 -1.36 3.02 29.22
N GLY A 16 -0.13 3.36 28.83
CA GLY A 16 0.14 4.48 27.91
C GLY A 16 0.25 4.14 26.41
N GLY A 17 0.31 2.86 26.03
CA GLY A 17 0.59 2.46 24.64
C GLY A 17 -0.61 2.62 23.71
N ALA A 18 -1.74 1.97 24.04
CA ALA A 18 -2.92 1.90 23.16
C ALA A 18 -3.50 3.29 22.82
N SER A 19 -3.67 4.16 23.82
CA SER A 19 -4.26 5.50 23.60
C SER A 19 -3.39 6.44 22.74
N ALA A 20 -2.08 6.24 22.70
CA ALA A 20 -1.18 7.07 21.89
C ALA A 20 -1.17 6.60 20.42
N GLU A 21 -1.28 5.29 20.19
CA GLU A 21 -1.41 4.69 18.87
C GLU A 21 -2.76 5.05 18.23
N ASP A 22 -3.86 4.95 18.98
CA ASP A 22 -5.19 5.38 18.55
C ASP A 22 -5.19 6.86 18.10
N GLY A 23 -4.49 7.72 18.84
CA GLY A 23 -4.34 9.13 18.47
C GLY A 23 -3.52 9.38 17.21
N ARG A 24 -2.51 8.53 16.93
CA ARG A 24 -1.70 8.62 15.70
C ARG A 24 -2.46 8.10 14.50
N LEU A 25 -3.24 7.02 14.65
CA LEU A 25 -4.09 6.49 13.58
C LEU A 25 -5.13 7.53 13.15
N ALA A 26 -5.80 8.17 14.12
CA ALA A 26 -6.74 9.27 13.83
C ALA A 26 -6.06 10.44 13.08
N LYS A 27 -4.84 10.83 13.49
CA LYS A 27 -4.05 11.87 12.81
C LYS A 27 -3.68 11.48 11.36
N ALA A 28 -3.29 10.21 11.14
CA ALA A 28 -2.99 9.69 9.81
C ALA A 28 -4.22 9.75 8.90
N ARG A 29 -5.37 9.34 9.43
CA ARG A 29 -6.66 9.41 8.74
C ARG A 29 -7.03 10.84 8.35
N ASP A 30 -6.98 11.78 9.28
CA ASP A 30 -7.31 13.19 9.04
C ASP A 30 -6.39 13.80 7.97
N MET A 31 -5.11 13.41 7.94
CA MET A 31 -4.16 13.82 6.92
C MET A 31 -4.60 13.34 5.52
N ILE A 32 -4.96 12.08 5.38
CA ILE A 32 -5.39 11.50 4.10
C ILE A 32 -6.69 12.13 3.62
N LEU A 33 -7.70 12.27 4.48
CA LEU A 33 -8.98 12.92 4.13
C LEU A 33 -8.78 14.39 3.72
N SER A 34 -7.81 15.08 4.32
CA SER A 34 -7.47 16.45 3.94
C SER A 34 -6.74 16.54 2.59
N LEU A 35 -5.93 15.54 2.24
CA LEU A 35 -5.20 15.49 0.98
C LEU A 35 -6.10 15.08 -0.20
N TYR A 36 -7.10 14.24 0.05
CA TYR A 36 -7.95 13.65 -0.99
C TYR A 36 -9.46 13.79 -0.67
N PRO A 37 -9.97 15.01 -0.44
CA PRO A 37 -11.36 15.21 -0.02
C PRO A 37 -12.40 14.72 -1.03
N GLU A 38 -12.03 14.62 -2.31
CA GLU A 38 -12.90 14.15 -3.40
C GLU A 38 -12.71 12.66 -3.72
N SER A 39 -11.71 12.00 -3.14
CA SER A 39 -11.35 10.61 -3.46
C SER A 39 -11.37 9.68 -2.25
N CYS A 40 -11.55 10.22 -1.05
CA CYS A 40 -11.71 9.45 0.18
C CYS A 40 -13.05 9.82 0.84
N ASP A 41 -13.83 8.79 1.12
CA ASP A 41 -15.09 8.86 1.85
C ASP A 41 -14.80 8.87 3.35
N ALA A 42 -15.16 9.98 3.99
CA ALA A 42 -14.94 10.20 5.41
C ALA A 42 -15.81 9.30 6.31
N ASP A 43 -16.84 8.65 5.77
CA ASP A 43 -17.74 7.78 6.52
C ASP A 43 -17.53 6.29 6.21
N LEU A 44 -16.59 5.95 5.32
CA LEU A 44 -16.40 4.58 4.81
C LEU A 44 -16.28 3.51 5.91
N ALA A 45 -15.36 3.70 6.86
CA ALA A 45 -15.13 2.75 7.94
C ALA A 45 -16.33 2.65 8.92
N ALA A 46 -17.20 3.66 8.96
CA ALA A 46 -18.42 3.61 9.76
C ALA A 46 -19.58 2.90 9.03
N ASP A 47 -19.61 3.02 7.71
CA ASP A 47 -20.65 2.45 6.85
C ASP A 47 -20.41 0.98 6.50
N PHE A 48 -19.16 0.51 6.56
CA PHE A 48 -18.78 -0.86 6.15
C PHE A 48 -17.90 -1.55 7.20
N GLU A 49 -18.43 -2.62 7.79
CA GLU A 49 -17.67 -3.51 8.70
C GLU A 49 -16.49 -4.17 7.96
N GLY A 50 -15.33 -4.23 8.62
CA GLY A 50 -14.12 -4.83 8.06
C GLY A 50 -13.28 -3.89 7.20
N LEU A 51 -13.67 -2.61 7.08
CA LEU A 51 -12.88 -1.55 6.43
C LEU A 51 -12.32 -0.54 7.45
N GLU A 52 -12.08 -0.99 8.68
CA GLU A 52 -11.43 -0.16 9.70
C GLU A 52 -10.01 0.22 9.27
N ASP A 53 -9.57 1.42 9.64
CA ASP A 53 -8.18 1.81 9.44
C ASP A 53 -7.27 1.01 10.38
N VAL A 54 -6.07 0.63 9.92
CA VAL A 54 -5.18 -0.29 10.64
C VAL A 54 -3.80 0.34 10.85
N ALA A 55 -3.16 0.03 11.98
CA ALA A 55 -1.76 0.36 12.25
C ALA A 55 -0.91 -0.90 12.30
N TYR A 56 0.27 -0.85 11.67
CA TYR A 56 1.27 -1.91 11.67
C TYR A 56 2.59 -1.39 12.24
N ASP A 57 3.15 -2.11 13.20
CA ASP A 57 4.55 -1.92 13.58
C ASP A 57 5.45 -2.47 12.47
N VAL A 58 6.43 -1.68 12.06
CA VAL A 58 7.38 -2.06 11.01
C VAL A 58 8.81 -1.89 11.49
N LEU A 59 9.65 -2.84 11.07
CA LEU A 59 11.06 -2.94 11.43
C LEU A 59 11.88 -3.09 10.16
N TRP A 60 12.86 -2.22 9.93
CA TRP A 60 13.73 -2.32 8.76
C TRP A 60 15.20 -2.13 9.10
N GLN A 61 16.06 -2.56 8.18
CA GLN A 61 17.50 -2.38 8.28
C GLN A 61 17.95 -1.26 7.36
N GLU A 62 18.87 -0.45 7.86
CA GLU A 62 19.58 0.58 7.13
C GLU A 62 21.09 0.42 7.34
N LYS A 63 21.87 1.22 6.63
CA LYS A 63 23.30 1.38 6.89
C LYS A 63 23.57 2.79 7.36
N ASP A 64 24.38 2.93 8.40
CA ASP A 64 24.93 4.21 8.82
C ASP A 64 25.91 4.75 7.75
N TRP A 65 26.37 5.99 7.93
CA TRP A 65 27.34 6.64 7.05
C TRP A 65 28.65 5.86 6.91
N ASP A 66 29.05 5.09 7.93
CA ASP A 66 30.23 4.22 7.93
C ASP A 66 29.96 2.80 7.39
N GLY A 67 28.72 2.53 6.99
CA GLY A 67 28.25 1.24 6.48
C GLY A 67 27.81 0.24 7.55
N ALA A 68 27.89 0.58 8.84
CA ALA A 68 27.40 -0.27 9.92
C ALA A 68 25.89 -0.47 9.81
N PRO A 69 25.36 -1.69 10.02
CA PRO A 69 23.93 -1.93 9.97
C PRO A 69 23.24 -1.27 11.16
N ILE A 70 22.15 -0.54 10.91
CA ILE A 70 21.28 -0.01 11.95
C ILE A 70 19.87 -0.55 11.77
N LYS A 71 19.24 -0.92 12.90
CA LYS A 71 17.83 -1.29 12.93
C LYS A 71 16.99 -0.06 13.20
N ARG A 72 15.90 0.06 12.46
CA ARG A 72 14.92 1.12 12.60
C ARG A 72 13.54 0.53 12.83
N GLU A 73 12.70 1.32 13.48
CA GLU A 73 11.33 0.95 13.82
C GLU A 73 10.40 2.11 13.48
N GLY A 74 9.13 1.82 13.21
CA GLY A 74 8.13 2.81 12.82
C GLY A 74 6.75 2.21 12.82
N THR A 75 5.77 3.03 12.43
CA THR A 75 4.38 2.61 12.27
C THR A 75 3.92 2.94 10.86
N LEU A 76 3.28 1.98 10.19
CA LEU A 76 2.59 2.14 8.93
C LEU A 76 1.08 2.15 9.20
N PHE A 77 0.39 3.21 8.81
CA PHE A 77 -1.06 3.32 8.92
C PHE A 77 -1.68 3.05 7.54
N GLU A 78 -2.65 2.15 7.51
CA GLU A 78 -3.47 1.82 6.36
C GLU A 78 -4.83 2.50 6.51
N ILE A 79 -5.14 3.40 5.59
CA ILE A 79 -6.37 4.21 5.63
C ILE A 79 -7.26 3.81 4.46
N ASN A 80 -8.41 3.22 4.75
CA ASN A 80 -9.39 2.84 3.74
C ASN A 80 -10.09 4.11 3.23
N CYS A 81 -9.87 4.46 1.96
CA CYS A 81 -10.32 5.72 1.40
C CYS A 81 -11.66 5.60 0.70
N TYR A 82 -11.81 4.64 -0.22
CA TYR A 82 -13.02 4.57 -1.05
C TYR A 82 -13.32 3.14 -1.48
N LEU A 83 -14.60 2.80 -1.55
CA LEU A 83 -15.07 1.51 -2.06
C LEU A 83 -15.83 1.72 -3.37
N ALA A 84 -15.28 1.18 -4.45
CA ALA A 84 -15.95 1.05 -5.74
C ALA A 84 -16.53 -0.37 -5.89
N ALA A 85 -17.28 -0.62 -6.97
CA ALA A 85 -18.07 -1.85 -7.16
C ALA A 85 -17.29 -3.18 -6.94
N TYR A 86 -15.96 -3.20 -7.11
CA TYR A 86 -15.10 -4.38 -6.90
C TYR A 86 -13.67 -4.05 -6.46
N ASN A 87 -13.44 -2.79 -6.07
CA ASN A 87 -12.14 -2.24 -5.76
C ASN A 87 -12.24 -1.45 -4.46
N ILE A 88 -11.27 -1.65 -3.57
CA ILE A 88 -11.02 -0.74 -2.46
C ILE A 88 -9.80 0.12 -2.77
N VAL A 89 -9.91 1.41 -2.51
CA VAL A 89 -8.84 2.40 -2.65
C VAL A 89 -8.33 2.71 -1.26
N VAL A 90 -7.01 2.60 -1.08
CA VAL A 90 -6.37 2.69 0.23
C VAL A 90 -5.16 3.61 0.13
N ALA A 91 -4.97 4.43 1.15
CA ALA A 91 -3.78 5.25 1.32
C ALA A 91 -2.93 4.69 2.46
N TYR A 92 -1.61 4.86 2.36
CA TYR A 92 -0.70 4.54 3.45
C TYR A 92 -0.04 5.80 4.00
N VAL A 93 0.16 5.84 5.30
CA VAL A 93 0.91 6.89 5.99
C VAL A 93 2.01 6.25 6.81
N PHE A 94 3.25 6.69 6.64
CA PHE A 94 4.40 6.14 7.34
C PHE A 94 4.95 7.11 8.37
N ALA A 95 5.25 6.60 9.56
CA ALA A 95 5.78 7.37 10.67
C ALA A 95 6.94 6.63 11.36
N PRO A 96 8.20 6.97 11.03
CA PRO A 96 9.39 6.45 11.73
C PRO A 96 9.40 6.82 13.22
N ASN A 97 9.96 5.96 14.07
CA ASN A 97 10.05 6.19 15.52
C ASN A 97 11.31 6.99 15.96
N GLU A 98 11.86 7.87 15.11
CA GLU A 98 13.10 8.62 15.41
C GLU A 98 12.85 10.02 16.02
N ASP A 99 13.80 10.49 16.85
CA ASP A 99 13.74 11.63 17.79
C ASP A 99 13.62 13.05 17.18
N ALA A 100 13.21 13.20 15.91
CA ALA A 100 12.97 14.51 15.29
C ALA A 100 11.47 14.78 15.08
N ALA A 101 10.67 14.80 16.15
CA ALA A 101 9.32 15.40 16.21
C ALA A 101 8.37 15.11 15.02
N GLU A 102 7.62 14.00 15.06
CA GLU A 102 6.33 13.81 14.36
C GLU A 102 6.30 13.86 12.81
N ALA A 103 7.36 13.51 12.08
CA ALA A 103 7.28 13.38 10.60
C ALA A 103 6.53 12.10 10.19
N MET A 104 5.21 12.13 10.34
CA MET A 104 4.28 11.21 9.69
C MET A 104 3.97 11.77 8.30
N LEU A 105 4.13 10.97 7.24
CA LEU A 105 3.93 11.41 5.86
C LEU A 105 3.16 10.36 5.03
N PRO A 106 2.34 10.77 4.05
CA PRO A 106 1.76 9.84 3.10
C PRO A 106 2.86 9.10 2.34
N VAL A 107 2.68 7.81 2.15
CA VAL A 107 3.58 6.99 1.34
C VAL A 107 3.35 7.31 -0.13
N SER A 108 4.44 7.44 -0.88
CA SER A 108 4.41 7.55 -2.33
C SER A 108 5.06 6.30 -2.94
N PHE A 109 4.38 5.71 -3.91
CA PHE A 109 4.76 4.47 -4.59
C PHE A 109 5.22 4.79 -6.00
N ALA A 110 6.45 4.41 -6.34
CA ALA A 110 6.92 4.51 -7.72
C ALA A 110 6.16 3.49 -8.59
N VAL A 111 5.56 3.95 -9.68
CA VAL A 111 4.88 3.12 -10.68
C VAL A 111 5.45 3.44 -12.07
N PRO A 112 5.61 2.45 -12.97
CA PRO A 112 5.97 2.72 -14.36
C PRO A 112 4.88 3.57 -15.01
N ALA A 113 5.28 4.65 -15.68
CA ALA A 113 4.43 5.31 -16.65
C ALA A 113 4.63 4.59 -18.00
N PHE A 114 3.53 4.23 -18.68
CA PHE A 114 3.58 3.43 -19.89
C PHE A 114 2.52 3.84 -20.91
N THR A 115 2.68 3.35 -22.15
CA THR A 115 1.70 3.48 -23.23
C THR A 115 1.25 2.12 -23.71
N LEU A 116 -0.03 2.03 -24.08
CA LEU A 116 -0.65 0.89 -24.71
C LEU A 116 -1.09 1.29 -26.12
N ASP A 117 -0.73 0.47 -27.10
CA ASP A 117 -1.15 0.65 -28.48
C ASP A 117 -2.01 -0.56 -28.86
N TYR A 118 -3.33 -0.42 -28.89
CA TYR A 118 -4.25 -1.46 -29.35
C TYR A 118 -4.24 -1.56 -30.89
N ALA A 119 -4.56 -2.73 -31.42
CA ALA A 119 -4.68 -2.93 -32.86
C ALA A 119 -5.87 -2.11 -33.42
N ASP A 120 -5.67 -1.43 -34.55
CA ASP A 120 -6.68 -0.53 -35.15
C ASP A 120 -8.01 -1.24 -35.48
N ASP A 121 -7.97 -2.55 -35.72
CA ASP A 121 -9.12 -3.40 -36.05
C ASP A 121 -9.75 -4.10 -34.83
N ASP A 122 -9.23 -3.86 -33.62
CA ASP A 122 -9.67 -4.50 -32.38
C ASP A 122 -10.58 -3.58 -31.56
N ILE A 123 -11.89 -3.70 -31.79
CA ILE A 123 -12.91 -2.93 -31.08
C ILE A 123 -13.09 -3.36 -29.63
N ASP A 124 -12.66 -4.59 -29.29
CA ASP A 124 -12.90 -5.22 -28.00
C ASP A 124 -11.72 -5.07 -27.03
N GLN A 125 -10.63 -4.39 -27.45
CA GLN A 125 -9.42 -4.17 -26.63
C GLN A 125 -8.75 -5.47 -26.16
N THR A 126 -8.77 -6.48 -27.03
CA THR A 126 -8.20 -7.81 -26.79
C THR A 126 -6.83 -8.02 -27.42
N LYS A 127 -6.30 -7.03 -28.15
CA LYS A 127 -5.08 -7.17 -28.93
C LYS A 127 -4.29 -5.88 -29.01
N LEU A 128 -3.02 -5.97 -28.61
CA LEU A 128 -2.06 -4.90 -28.79
C LEU A 128 -1.41 -4.94 -30.19
N ALA A 129 -1.21 -3.77 -30.79
CA ALA A 129 -0.40 -3.56 -31.98
C ALA A 129 1.11 -3.71 -31.70
N ALA A 130 1.54 -3.42 -30.45
CA ALA A 130 2.90 -3.59 -29.98
C ALA A 130 2.93 -3.85 -28.47
N PRO A 131 3.99 -4.50 -27.93
CA PRO A 131 4.14 -4.64 -26.49
C PRO A 131 4.12 -3.28 -25.76
N PRO A 132 3.59 -3.22 -24.53
CA PRO A 132 3.58 -1.99 -23.73
C PRO A 132 4.97 -1.37 -23.61
N LYS A 133 5.03 -0.04 -23.65
CA LYS A 133 6.28 0.70 -23.55
C LYS A 133 6.32 1.56 -22.30
N VAL A 134 7.28 1.28 -21.42
CA VAL A 134 7.59 2.16 -20.28
C VAL A 134 8.27 3.43 -20.80
N ASN A 135 7.72 4.59 -20.45
CA ASN A 135 8.20 5.91 -20.87
C ASN A 135 8.72 6.76 -19.70
N GLY A 136 8.58 6.28 -18.46
CA GLY A 136 9.05 6.95 -17.26
C GLY A 136 8.51 6.27 -16.01
N PHE A 137 8.55 7.01 -14.90
CA PHE A 137 7.93 6.61 -13.64
C PHE A 137 7.15 7.80 -13.06
N SER A 138 6.01 7.51 -12.46
CA SER A 138 5.23 8.44 -11.64
C SER A 138 5.20 7.97 -10.19
N ALA A 139 4.66 8.82 -9.32
CA ALA A 139 4.39 8.49 -7.93
C ALA A 139 2.88 8.46 -7.70
N GLU A 140 2.39 7.37 -7.12
CA GLU A 140 1.02 7.22 -6.66
C GLU A 140 0.98 7.17 -5.14
N THR A 141 -0.11 7.63 -4.55
CA THR A 141 -0.30 7.69 -3.09
C THR A 141 -1.54 6.94 -2.63
N LEU A 142 -2.40 6.57 -3.59
CA LEU A 142 -3.57 5.73 -3.41
C LEU A 142 -3.35 4.45 -4.20
N LEU A 143 -3.51 3.31 -3.56
CA LEU A 143 -3.40 2.00 -4.19
C LEU A 143 -4.77 1.33 -4.23
N VAL A 144 -4.98 0.48 -5.22
CA VAL A 144 -6.21 -0.29 -5.39
C VAL A 144 -5.98 -1.74 -4.95
N ASN A 145 -6.86 -2.23 -4.07
CA ASN A 145 -6.80 -3.53 -3.42
C ASN A 145 -5.39 -3.87 -2.89
N PRO A 146 -4.74 -2.99 -2.11
CA PRO A 146 -3.45 -3.34 -1.55
C PRO A 146 -3.58 -4.31 -0.38
N SER A 147 -2.47 -4.94 -0.05
CA SER A 147 -2.27 -5.70 1.17
C SER A 147 -0.84 -5.52 1.64
N PHE A 148 -0.67 -5.34 2.95
CA PHE A 148 0.64 -5.27 3.59
C PHE A 148 0.99 -6.59 4.29
N ASP A 149 2.19 -7.09 4.02
CA ASP A 149 2.81 -8.21 4.72
C ASP A 149 3.89 -7.69 5.70
N PRO A 150 3.65 -7.76 7.02
CA PRO A 150 4.60 -7.28 8.04
C PRO A 150 5.82 -8.19 8.20
N GLU A 151 5.80 -9.45 7.76
CA GLU A 151 6.96 -10.34 7.85
C GLU A 151 8.04 -9.94 6.86
N THR A 152 7.63 -9.46 5.67
CA THR A 152 8.54 -9.06 4.61
C THR A 152 8.61 -7.53 4.40
N ASN A 153 7.82 -6.77 5.15
CA ASN A 153 7.53 -5.35 4.93
C ASN A 153 7.20 -5.04 3.47
N THR A 154 6.31 -5.82 2.88
CA THR A 154 5.94 -5.70 1.47
C THR A 154 4.50 -5.22 1.34
N ILE A 155 4.28 -4.22 0.50
CA ILE A 155 2.96 -3.88 -0.01
C ILE A 155 2.81 -4.50 -1.41
N THR A 156 1.71 -5.21 -1.63
CA THR A 156 1.27 -5.62 -2.96
C THR A 156 -0.06 -4.96 -3.29
N SER A 157 -0.32 -4.62 -4.54
CA SER A 157 -1.62 -4.10 -5.00
C SER A 157 -2.11 -4.83 -6.24
N PHE A 158 -3.43 -4.96 -6.39
CA PHE A 158 -4.05 -5.53 -7.58
C PHE A 158 -5.19 -4.63 -8.06
N ALA A 159 -4.88 -3.71 -8.98
CA ALA A 159 -5.83 -2.75 -9.49
C ALA A 159 -6.58 -3.33 -10.69
N LYS A 160 -7.86 -3.65 -10.50
CA LYS A 160 -8.76 -4.08 -11.59
C LYS A 160 -9.25 -2.84 -12.32
N TRP A 161 -8.83 -2.63 -13.56
CA TRP A 161 -9.03 -1.35 -14.24
C TRP A 161 -10.52 -1.05 -14.47
N ARG A 162 -11.30 -2.03 -14.95
CA ARG A 162 -12.78 -1.91 -15.03
C ARG A 162 -13.55 -2.66 -13.93
N GLY A 163 -12.83 -3.17 -12.93
CA GLY A 163 -13.40 -3.83 -11.74
C GLY A 163 -13.61 -5.34 -11.85
N LEU A 164 -13.66 -5.93 -13.05
CA LEU A 164 -13.81 -7.38 -13.22
C LEU A 164 -12.51 -8.13 -12.95
N GLY A 165 -11.38 -7.53 -13.33
CA GLY A 165 -10.04 -8.09 -13.10
C GLY A 165 -9.55 -9.00 -14.22
N ASP A 166 -10.20 -8.98 -15.38
CA ASP A 166 -9.64 -9.44 -16.66
C ASP A 166 -8.54 -8.46 -17.11
N ASP A 167 -8.79 -7.15 -16.99
CA ASP A 167 -7.77 -6.11 -17.15
C ASP A 167 -7.26 -5.61 -15.79
N TYR A 168 -5.94 -5.57 -15.61
CA TYR A 168 -5.36 -5.17 -14.34
C TYR A 168 -3.93 -4.60 -14.42
N SER A 169 -3.54 -3.97 -13.31
CA SER A 169 -2.15 -3.73 -12.97
C SER A 169 -1.85 -4.23 -11.56
N SER A 170 -0.70 -4.89 -11.39
CA SER A 170 -0.25 -5.42 -10.11
C SER A 170 1.16 -4.95 -9.78
N GLY A 171 1.35 -4.50 -8.55
CA GLY A 171 2.60 -3.92 -8.09
C GLY A 171 3.06 -4.53 -6.78
N LYS A 172 4.38 -4.53 -6.56
CA LYS A 172 5.03 -4.98 -5.34
C LYS A 172 6.10 -3.97 -4.92
N TRP A 173 5.99 -3.48 -3.68
CA TRP A 173 6.98 -2.58 -3.07
C TRP A 173 7.43 -3.13 -1.73
N THR A 174 8.72 -2.99 -1.42
CA THR A 174 9.27 -3.42 -0.13
C THR A 174 9.87 -2.22 0.59
N LEU A 175 9.65 -2.13 1.91
CA LEU A 175 10.25 -1.10 2.75
C LEU A 175 11.77 -1.32 2.85
N GLU A 176 12.54 -0.37 2.32
CA GLU A 176 14.00 -0.38 2.35
C GLU A 176 14.50 1.04 2.62
N ASN A 177 15.43 1.22 3.56
CA ASN A 177 15.97 2.54 3.89
C ASN A 177 14.87 3.61 4.11
N GLY A 178 13.84 3.23 4.89
CA GLY A 178 12.75 4.11 5.30
C GLY A 178 11.75 4.48 4.21
N ARG A 179 11.75 3.80 3.05
CA ARG A 179 10.82 4.07 1.95
C ARG A 179 10.39 2.79 1.25
N PHE A 180 9.20 2.80 0.66
CA PHE A 180 8.72 1.70 -0.17
C PHE A 180 9.35 1.79 -1.56
N VAL A 181 10.14 0.77 -1.91
CA VAL A 181 10.87 0.68 -3.18
C VAL A 181 10.17 -0.32 -4.09
N LEU A 182 9.86 0.08 -5.33
CA LEU A 182 9.27 -0.80 -6.33
C LEU A 182 10.19 -1.99 -6.61
N LYS A 183 9.62 -3.19 -6.57
CA LYS A 183 10.31 -4.46 -6.84
C LYS A 183 9.80 -5.15 -8.09
N HIS A 184 8.49 -5.10 -8.31
CA HIS A 184 7.88 -5.74 -9.46
C HIS A 184 6.62 -4.97 -9.87
N PHE A 185 6.40 -4.82 -11.17
CA PHE A 185 5.18 -4.27 -11.72
C PHE A 185 4.81 -5.01 -13.01
N VAL A 186 3.59 -5.50 -13.05
CA VAL A 186 3.03 -6.27 -14.18
C VAL A 186 1.66 -5.70 -14.53
N ILE A 187 1.32 -5.73 -15.81
CA ILE A 187 -0.01 -5.38 -16.29
C ILE A 187 -0.58 -6.52 -17.14
N ASP A 188 -1.89 -6.61 -17.11
CA ASP A 188 -2.69 -7.27 -18.13
C ASP A 188 -3.62 -6.22 -18.75
N PRO A 189 -3.31 -5.73 -19.96
CA PRO A 189 -4.11 -4.74 -20.65
C PRO A 189 -5.20 -5.37 -21.54
N ILE A 190 -5.41 -6.68 -21.48
CA ILE A 190 -6.31 -7.39 -22.38
C ILE A 190 -7.69 -7.45 -21.73
N TYR A 191 -8.74 -7.17 -22.52
CA TYR A 191 -10.12 -7.15 -22.07
C TYR A 191 -10.84 -8.43 -22.53
N GLU A 192 -10.27 -9.59 -22.23
CA GLU A 192 -10.70 -10.86 -22.80
C GLU A 192 -12.13 -11.26 -22.38
N ALA A 193 -12.66 -10.73 -21.28
CA ALA A 193 -14.06 -10.93 -20.91
C ALA A 193 -15.06 -10.16 -21.81
N ASN A 194 -14.59 -9.43 -22.82
CA ASN A 194 -15.43 -8.96 -23.93
C ASN A 194 -15.71 -10.06 -24.97
N LEU A 195 -14.97 -11.18 -24.93
CA LEU A 195 -15.15 -12.33 -25.82
C LEU A 195 -16.08 -13.37 -25.19
N GLU A 196 -16.81 -14.11 -26.04
CA GLU A 196 -17.68 -15.22 -25.57
C GLU A 196 -16.85 -16.45 -25.13
N ASP A 197 -15.73 -16.71 -25.81
CA ASP A 197 -14.84 -17.87 -25.56
C ASP A 197 -13.36 -17.46 -25.77
N PRO A 198 -12.76 -16.70 -24.83
CA PRO A 198 -11.37 -16.29 -24.92
C PRO A 198 -10.43 -17.51 -24.77
N SER A 199 -9.36 -17.56 -25.57
CA SER A 199 -8.35 -18.62 -25.46
C SER A 199 -7.54 -18.52 -24.16
N GLU A 200 -7.09 -19.65 -23.61
CA GLU A 200 -6.22 -19.69 -22.43
C GLU A 200 -4.95 -18.82 -22.59
N GLU A 201 -4.32 -18.83 -23.76
CA GLU A 201 -3.16 -17.99 -24.07
C GLU A 201 -3.46 -16.49 -23.88
N LEU A 202 -4.68 -16.07 -24.21
CA LEU A 202 -5.11 -14.68 -24.08
C LEU A 202 -5.33 -14.33 -22.60
N ILE A 203 -5.99 -15.21 -21.84
CA ILE A 203 -6.23 -15.05 -20.39
C ILE A 203 -4.91 -15.02 -19.60
N GLU A 204 -3.88 -15.72 -20.06
CA GLU A 204 -2.58 -15.76 -19.39
C GLU A 204 -1.65 -14.61 -19.83
N THR A 205 -2.06 -13.77 -20.78
CA THR A 205 -1.22 -12.72 -21.33
C THR A 205 -0.97 -11.63 -20.29
N ASN A 206 0.29 -11.42 -19.92
CA ASN A 206 0.68 -10.30 -19.07
C ASN A 206 2.03 -9.74 -19.48
N PHE A 207 2.30 -8.50 -19.09
CA PHE A 207 3.52 -7.77 -19.42
C PHE A 207 4.19 -7.26 -18.15
N VAL A 208 5.36 -7.81 -17.85
CA VAL A 208 6.23 -7.29 -16.79
C VAL A 208 6.85 -5.98 -17.25
N LEU A 209 6.46 -4.88 -16.61
CA LEU A 209 6.96 -3.54 -16.92
C LEU A 209 8.20 -3.18 -16.10
N TYR A 210 8.37 -3.82 -14.94
CA TYR A 210 9.54 -3.64 -14.09
C TYR A 210 9.79 -4.87 -13.23
N ASP A 211 11.04 -5.30 -13.15
CA ASP A 211 11.50 -6.34 -12.21
C ASP A 211 12.90 -6.01 -11.68
N ALA A 212 13.01 -5.79 -10.37
CA ALA A 212 14.28 -5.50 -9.72
C ALA A 212 15.25 -6.70 -9.69
N ALA A 213 14.76 -7.93 -9.86
CA ALA A 213 15.59 -9.13 -9.95
C ALA A 213 16.10 -9.42 -11.37
N GLY A 214 15.61 -8.68 -12.38
CA GLY A 214 15.79 -8.98 -13.80
C GLY A 214 16.65 -8.00 -14.61
N ASN A 215 17.39 -7.07 -13.97
CA ASN A 215 18.31 -6.14 -14.64
C ASN A 215 19.79 -6.47 -14.38
#